data_AF-A0A2G4RCB7-F1
#
_entry.id   AF-A0A2G4RCB7-F1
#
_cell.length_a   1.000
_cell.length_b   1.000
_cell.length_c   1.000
_cell.angle_alpha   90.00
_cell.angle_beta   90.00
_cell.angle_gamma   90.00
#
_symmetry.space_group_name_H-M   'P 1'
#
loop_
_entity.id
_entity.type
_entity.pdbx_description
1 polymer ?
#
loop_
_entity_poly.entity_id
_entity_poly.type
_entity_poly.pdbx_seq_one_letter_code
_entity_poly.pdbx_strand_id
1 'polypeptide(L)'
;MADTTPKKADLVAQELKGILEKSGKNCVTLPWADVYAIAERKHWTDKAHEETRDELHARGVTIGYGKHVVIVAKDENFAPVAGVSK
;
A
#
# COMPACT_ATOMS: atom_id res chain seq x y z
N MET A 1 24.56 -8.69 14.22
CA MET A 1 23.17 -8.26 13.98
C MET A 1 23.07 -7.97 12.51
N ALA A 2 22.19 -8.64 11.75
CA ALA A 2 22.13 -8.44 10.31
C ALA A 2 21.77 -6.99 10.00
N ASP A 3 22.60 -6.35 9.19
CA ASP A 3 22.44 -4.97 8.71
C ASP A 3 21.42 -5.02 7.56
N THR A 4 20.14 -5.19 7.90
CA THR A 4 19.08 -5.26 6.89
C THR A 4 18.88 -3.87 6.32
N THR A 5 19.34 -3.69 5.08
CA THR A 5 19.12 -2.45 4.34
C THR A 5 17.64 -2.32 4.03
N PRO A 6 17.00 -1.18 4.36
CA PRO A 6 15.60 -0.92 4.00
C PRO A 6 15.29 -1.24 2.54
N LYS A 7 14.20 -1.98 2.27
CA LYS A 7 13.73 -2.17 0.89
C LYS A 7 13.38 -0.83 0.25
N LYS A 8 13.68 -0.69 -1.04
CA LYS A 8 13.30 0.48 -1.84
C LYS A 8 11.78 0.59 -1.98
N ALA A 9 11.29 1.81 -2.16
CA ALA A 9 9.85 2.11 -2.21
C ALA A 9 9.11 1.34 -3.32
N ASP A 10 9.74 1.15 -4.48
CA ASP A 10 9.19 0.40 -5.61
C ASP A 10 8.91 -1.07 -5.27
N LEU A 11 9.83 -1.70 -4.53
CA LEU A 11 9.69 -3.09 -4.06
C LEU A 11 8.62 -3.22 -2.98
N VAL A 12 8.59 -2.26 -2.04
CA VAL A 12 7.54 -2.22 -1.01
C VAL A 12 6.15 -2.05 -1.65
N ALA A 13 6.02 -1.12 -2.60
CA ALA A 13 4.78 -0.90 -3.35
C ALA A 13 4.35 -2.15 -4.12
N GLN A 14 5.30 -2.84 -4.76
CA GLN A 14 5.05 -4.11 -5.45
C GLN A 14 4.52 -5.20 -4.51
N GLU A 15 5.11 -5.35 -3.32
CA GLU A 15 4.66 -6.33 -2.34
C GLU A 15 3.27 -6.00 -1.76
N LEU A 16 3.04 -4.73 -1.41
CA LEU A 16 1.74 -4.29 -0.90
C LEU A 16 0.61 -4.46 -1.94
N LYS A 17 0.88 -4.15 -3.21
CA LYS A 17 -0.04 -4.44 -4.32
C LYS A 17 -0.28 -5.95 -4.47
N GLY A 18 0.79 -6.76 -4.39
CA GLY A 18 0.67 -8.21 -4.46
C GLY A 18 -0.17 -8.80 -3.33
N ILE A 19 -0.11 -8.24 -2.12
CA ILE A 19 -0.96 -8.63 -0.99
C ILE A 19 -2.42 -8.27 -1.28
N LEU A 20 -2.68 -7.05 -1.75
CA LEU A 20 -4.03 -6.61 -2.13
C LEU A 20 -4.63 -7.53 -3.20
N GLU A 21 -3.89 -7.83 -4.27
CA GLU A 21 -4.33 -8.70 -5.36
C GLU A 21 -4.62 -10.13 -4.89
N LYS A 22 -3.70 -10.72 -4.11
CA LYS A 22 -3.86 -12.08 -3.55
C LYS A 22 -5.05 -12.17 -2.60
N SER A 23 -5.43 -11.08 -1.94
CA SER A 23 -6.60 -11.05 -1.06
C SER A 23 -7.92 -11.19 -1.81
N GLY A 24 -7.95 -10.89 -3.12
CA GLY A 24 -9.18 -10.80 -3.92
C GLY A 24 -10.10 -9.65 -3.55
N LYS A 25 -9.71 -8.81 -2.57
CA LYS A 25 -10.50 -7.67 -2.09
C LYS A 25 -10.10 -6.39 -2.82
N ASN A 26 -10.93 -5.39 -2.64
CA ASN A 26 -10.70 -4.03 -3.12
C ASN A 26 -9.85 -3.20 -2.16
N CYS A 27 -9.76 -3.64 -0.91
CA CYS A 27 -9.05 -2.97 0.16
C CYS A 27 -8.58 -4.02 1.17
N VAL A 28 -7.36 -3.81 1.68
CA VAL A 28 -6.79 -4.57 2.78
C VAL A 28 -6.32 -3.62 3.88
N THR A 29 -6.43 -4.07 5.12
CA THR A 29 -5.94 -3.37 6.30
C THR A 29 -4.82 -4.21 6.91
N LEU A 30 -3.65 -3.61 7.09
CA LEU A 30 -2.45 -4.25 7.59
C LEU A 30 -2.02 -3.62 8.92
N PRO A 31 -1.71 -4.41 9.95
CA PRO A 31 -0.99 -3.91 11.12
C PRO A 31 0.37 -3.31 10.72
N TRP A 32 0.82 -2.29 11.45
CA TRP A 32 2.15 -1.69 11.22
C TRP A 32 3.29 -2.72 11.31
N ALA A 33 3.17 -3.73 12.18
CA ALA A 33 4.18 -4.78 12.32
C ALA A 33 4.44 -5.52 10.99
N ASP A 34 3.38 -5.87 10.27
CA ASP A 34 3.49 -6.56 8.98
C ASP A 34 4.09 -5.64 7.93
N VAL A 35 3.69 -4.37 7.94
CA VAL A 35 4.18 -3.34 7.01
C VAL A 35 5.68 -3.08 7.22
N TYR A 36 6.15 -3.03 8.46
CA TYR A 36 7.57 -2.93 8.78
C TYR A 36 8.37 -4.17 8.35
N ALA A 37 7.79 -5.37 8.51
CA ALA A 37 8.41 -6.60 8.05
C ALA A 37 8.54 -6.63 6.52
N ILE A 38 7.48 -6.23 5.79
CA ILE A 38 7.48 -6.10 4.33
C ILE A 38 8.57 -5.13 3.87
N ALA A 39 8.66 -3.96 4.51
CA ALA A 39 9.61 -2.93 4.13
C ALA A 39 11.06 -3.21 4.58
N GLU A 40 11.27 -4.19 5.46
CA GLU A 40 12.54 -4.43 6.15
C GLU A 40 13.05 -3.16 6.87
N ARG A 41 12.12 -2.42 7.50
CA ARG A 41 12.40 -1.14 8.16
C ARG A 41 12.02 -1.18 9.62
N LYS A 42 12.86 -0.59 10.48
CA LYS A 42 12.54 -0.35 11.90
C LYS A 42 11.71 0.90 12.13
N HIS A 43 11.77 1.85 11.20
CA HIS A 43 11.07 3.12 11.28
C HIS A 43 10.70 3.60 9.87
N TRP A 44 9.58 4.30 9.76
CA TRP A 44 9.10 4.88 8.51
C TRP A 44 9.23 6.40 8.58
N THR A 45 10.14 6.96 7.78
CA THR A 45 10.31 8.41 7.68
C THR A 45 9.23 9.00 6.77
N ASP A 46 8.97 10.30 6.89
CA ASP A 46 7.99 10.99 6.03
C ASP A 46 8.35 10.85 4.54
N LYS A 47 9.64 10.97 4.21
CA LYS A 47 10.16 10.72 2.85
C LYS A 47 9.81 9.31 2.36
N ALA A 48 9.96 8.29 3.22
CA ALA A 48 9.61 6.93 2.84
C ALA A 48 8.09 6.73 2.67
N HIS A 49 7.26 7.47 3.41
CA HIS A 49 5.81 7.44 3.25
C HIS A 49 5.42 8.00 1.88
N GLU A 50 6.01 9.13 1.51
CA GLU A 50 5.78 9.80 0.24
C GLU A 50 6.24 8.95 -0.94
N GLU A 51 7.50 8.49 -0.93
CA GLU A 51 8.03 7.64 -2.01
C GLU A 51 7.20 6.36 -2.20
N THR A 52 6.78 5.69 -1.12
CA THR A 52 5.94 4.49 -1.23
C THR A 52 4.54 4.81 -1.75
N ARG A 53 3.98 5.96 -1.37
CA ARG A 53 2.68 6.41 -1.87
C ARG A 53 2.74 6.70 -3.36
N ASP A 54 3.75 7.42 -3.82
CA ASP A 54 3.91 7.78 -5.23
C ASP A 54 4.07 6.53 -6.10
N GLU A 55 4.86 5.57 -5.63
CA GLU A 55 5.02 4.27 -6.29
C GLU A 55 3.67 3.50 -6.33
N LEU A 56 2.90 3.45 -5.24
CA LEU A 56 1.59 2.79 -5.25
C LEU A 56 0.59 3.50 -6.18
N HIS A 57 0.54 4.83 -6.17
CA HIS A 57 -0.32 5.63 -7.03
C HIS A 57 -0.02 5.39 -8.51
N ALA A 58 1.26 5.33 -8.89
CA ALA A 58 1.68 4.97 -10.25
C ALA A 58 1.21 3.57 -10.69
N ARG A 59 0.82 2.70 -9.73
CA ARG A 59 0.32 1.34 -9.96
C ARG A 59 -1.21 1.22 -9.79
N GLY A 60 -1.94 2.33 -9.67
CA GLY A 60 -3.41 2.33 -9.49
C GLY A 60 -3.84 1.84 -8.11
N VAL A 61 -3.01 2.01 -7.09
CA VAL A 61 -3.27 1.61 -5.70
C VAL A 61 -3.04 2.81 -4.79
N THR A 62 -3.94 3.04 -3.83
CA THR A 62 -3.79 4.10 -2.83
C THR A 62 -3.43 3.51 -1.47
N ILE A 63 -2.74 4.31 -0.65
CA ILE A 63 -2.31 3.94 0.70
C ILE A 63 -2.69 5.00 1.73
N GLY A 64 -3.31 4.55 2.81
CA GLY A 64 -3.66 5.36 3.98
C GLY A 64 -2.85 4.94 5.21
N TYR A 65 -2.16 5.89 5.84
CA TYR A 65 -1.38 5.65 7.06
C TYR A 65 -2.19 6.06 8.29
N GLY A 66 -2.78 5.09 8.98
CA GLY A 66 -3.51 5.31 10.23
C GLY A 66 -2.62 5.15 11.46
N LYS A 67 -3.15 5.52 12.64
CA LYS A 67 -2.41 5.41 13.91
C LYS A 67 -2.02 3.96 14.26
N HIS A 68 -2.85 2.99 13.89
CA HIS A 68 -2.66 1.58 14.27
C HIS A 68 -2.50 0.64 13.08
N VAL A 69 -2.94 1.06 11.91
CA VAL A 69 -3.01 0.23 10.71
C VAL A 69 -2.67 1.05 9.48
N VAL A 70 -2.25 0.35 8.44
CA VAL A 70 -2.10 0.86 7.09
C VAL A 70 -3.19 0.26 6.22
N ILE A 71 -3.81 1.09 5.40
CA ILE A 71 -4.86 0.68 4.47
C ILE A 71 -4.26 0.73 3.07
N VAL A 72 -4.37 -0.37 2.32
CA VAL A 72 -3.97 -0.44 0.91
C VAL A 72 -5.20 -0.79 0.10
N ALA A 73 -5.56 0.04 -0.87
CA ALA A 73 -6.79 -0.11 -1.62
C ALA A 73 -6.58 0.14 -3.10
N LYS A 74 -7.37 -0.50 -3.96
CA LYS A 74 -7.39 -0.17 -5.39
C LYS A 74 -7.83 1.30 -5.53
N ASP A 75 -7.10 2.05 -6.33
CA ASP A 75 -7.44 3.42 -6.69
C ASP A 75 -8.21 3.45 -8.03
N GLU A 76 -9.19 2.55 -8.14
CA GLU A 76 -10.08 2.44 -9.28
C GLU A 76 -11.47 2.92 -8.87
N ASN A 77 -12.18 3.56 -9.80
CA ASN A 77 -13.49 4.15 -9.55
C ASN A 77 -14.51 3.05 -9.22
N PHE A 78 -14.88 2.89 -7.94
CA PHE A 78 -15.78 1.83 -7.44
C PHE A 78 -17.27 1.95 -7.83
N ALA A 79 -17.63 2.86 -8.73
CA ALA A 79 -19.02 3.04 -9.13
C ALA A 79 -19.31 2.38 -10.50
N PRO A 80 -20.29 1.46 -10.61
CA PRO A 80 -21.06 1.44 -11.83
C PRO A 80 -21.94 2.70 -11.82
N VAL A 81 -21.86 3.53 -12.86
CA VAL A 81 -23.02 4.33 -13.28
C VAL A 81 -23.58 3.77 -14.57
N ALA A 82 -23.81 2.46 -14.60
CA ALA A 82 -24.81 1.90 -15.50
C ALA A 82 -26.18 2.32 -14.96
N GLY A 83 -26.60 3.54 -15.29
CA GLY A 83 -27.84 4.09 -14.74
C GLY A 83 -28.08 5.60 -14.94
N VAL A 84 -27.52 6.24 -15.97
CA VAL A 84 -28.20 7.40 -16.56
C VAL A 84 -28.77 6.95 -17.89
N SER A 85 -29.87 6.22 -17.81
CA SER A 85 -30.83 6.06 -18.90
C SER A 85 -32.17 6.62 -18.41
N LYS A 86 -32.35 7.92 -18.59
CA LYS A 86 -33.49 8.52 -19.28
C LYS A 86 -33.23 10.01 -19.46
#